data_AF-A0A7H0NEW7-F1
#
_entry.id   AF-A0A7H0NEW7-F1
#
_cell.length_a   1.000
_cell.length_b   1.000
_cell.length_c   1.000
_cell.angle_alpha   90.00
_cell.angle_beta   90.00
_cell.angle_gamma   90.00
#
_symmetry.space_group_name_H-M   'P 1'
#
loop_
_entity.id
_entity.type
_entity.pdbx_description
1 polymer ?
#
loop_
_entity_poly.entity_id
_entity_poly.type
_entity_poly.pdbx_seq_one_letter_code
_entity_poly.pdbx_strand_id
1 'polypeptide(L)'
;MSDKDFIESVRDRPGIYGLGGSYGDAVMFLIGFNEARSGGLLRGFTEWLVVRKGECSSLGWQALVLDEALPHIEGWGRHKLRSTNSQQEKEAVQLLLSLLHEFLTVRDDVMALARMYAQYNSLHSQPPPEAA
;
A
#
# COMPACT_ATOMS: atom_id res chain seq x y z
N MET A 1 10.20 -10.32 17.15
CA MET A 1 9.38 -9.19 16.69
C MET A 1 8.75 -9.60 15.37
N SER A 2 7.42 -9.60 15.29
CA SER A 2 6.70 -9.89 14.05
C SER A 2 6.85 -8.73 13.06
N ASP A 3 6.52 -8.95 11.78
CA ASP A 3 6.47 -7.84 10.81
C ASP A 3 5.46 -6.77 11.25
N LYS A 4 4.34 -7.21 11.82
CA LYS A 4 3.28 -6.32 12.31
C LYS A 4 3.76 -5.45 13.48
N ASP A 5 4.44 -6.04 14.47
CA ASP A 5 5.00 -5.31 15.61
C ASP A 5 6.02 -4.26 15.13
N PHE A 6 6.81 -4.61 14.11
CA PHE A 6 7.79 -3.69 13.55
C PHE A 6 7.12 -2.52 12.84
N ILE A 7 6.15 -2.78 11.96
CA ILE A 7 5.42 -1.73 11.23
C ILE A 7 4.62 -0.85 12.19
N GLU A 8 4.03 -1.42 13.25
CA GLU A 8 3.40 -0.65 14.32
C GLU A 8 4.40 0.30 14.99
N SER A 9 5.59 -0.18 15.35
CA SER A 9 6.65 0.67 15.90
C SER A 9 7.09 1.79 14.95
N VAL A 10 7.17 1.51 13.64
CA VAL A 10 7.49 2.51 12.61
C VAL A 10 6.37 3.54 12.47
N ARG A 11 5.11 3.11 12.49
CA ARG A 11 3.92 3.98 12.42
C ARG A 11 3.85 4.92 13.61
N ASP A 12 4.14 4.43 14.81
CA ASP A 12 4.03 5.23 16.03
C ASP A 12 5.17 6.25 16.16
N ARG A 13 6.33 5.99 15.53
CA ARG A 13 7.54 6.82 15.64
C ARG A 13 8.29 6.99 14.31
N PRO A 14 7.63 7.49 13.24
CA PRO A 14 8.21 7.51 11.89
C PRO A 14 9.50 8.33 11.81
N GLY A 15 9.62 9.39 12.63
CA GLY A 15 10.83 10.23 12.68
C GLY A 15 12.10 9.49 13.10
N ILE A 16 12.02 8.47 13.96
CA ILE A 16 13.20 7.67 14.37
C ILE A 16 13.77 6.87 13.20
N TYR A 17 12.91 6.51 12.25
CA TYR A 17 13.26 5.76 11.04
C TYR A 17 13.55 6.68 9.85
N GLY A 18 13.63 8.01 10.06
CA GLY A 18 13.83 8.99 8.99
C GLY A 18 12.61 9.22 8.10
N LEU A 19 11.42 8.75 8.50
CA LEU A 19 10.18 8.79 7.70
C LEU A 19 9.30 10.01 7.97
N GLY A 20 9.87 11.08 8.52
CA GLY A 20 9.14 12.33 8.85
C GLY A 20 9.03 13.34 7.70
N GLY A 21 9.58 13.00 6.53
CA GLY A 21 9.82 13.93 5.42
C GLY A 21 8.91 13.68 4.21
N SER A 22 9.33 12.75 3.36
CA SER A 22 8.70 12.51 2.06
C SER A 22 8.08 11.13 1.93
N TYR A 23 7.04 11.04 1.10
CA TYR A 23 6.45 9.75 0.74
C TYR A 23 7.45 8.87 -0.01
N GLY A 24 8.30 9.48 -0.83
CA GLY A 24 9.38 8.78 -1.55
C GLY A 24 10.35 8.05 -0.62
N ASP A 25 10.76 8.70 0.48
CA ASP A 25 11.67 8.10 1.47
C ASP A 25 11.02 6.91 2.17
N ALA A 26 9.74 7.02 2.55
CA ALA A 26 8.99 5.92 3.14
C ALA A 26 8.86 4.72 2.19
N VAL A 27 8.61 4.98 0.90
CA VAL A 27 8.58 3.94 -0.12
C VAL A 27 9.95 3.26 -0.26
N MET A 28 11.04 4.03 -0.35
CA MET A 28 12.39 3.47 -0.47
C MET A 28 12.78 2.63 0.76
N PHE A 29 12.45 3.11 1.95
CA PHE A 29 12.66 2.37 3.19
C PHE A 29 11.92 1.02 3.18
N LEU A 30 10.64 1.00 2.83
CA LEU A 30 9.85 -0.23 2.79
C LEU A 30 10.33 -1.21 1.72
N ILE A 31 10.77 -0.71 0.56
CA ILE A 31 11.37 -1.56 -0.48
C ILE A 31 12.65 -2.20 0.05
N GLY A 32 13.57 -1.42 0.62
CA GLY A 32 14.81 -1.95 1.18
C GLY A 32 14.56 -2.98 2.30
N PHE A 33 13.58 -2.71 3.16
CA PHE A 33 13.19 -3.64 4.22
C PHE A 33 12.54 -4.91 3.69
N ASN A 34 11.70 -4.81 2.65
CA ASN A 34 11.11 -5.95 1.96
C ASN A 34 12.17 -6.84 1.29
N GLU A 35 13.15 -6.23 0.61
CA GLU A 35 14.27 -6.95 -0.01
C GLU A 35 15.13 -7.68 1.04
N ALA A 36 15.41 -7.04 2.17
CA ALA A 36 16.10 -7.67 3.30
C ALA A 36 15.33 -8.88 3.87
N ARG A 37 14.04 -9.03 3.52
CA ARG A 37 13.16 -10.16 3.88
C ARG A 37 12.76 -11.02 2.70
N SER A 38 13.57 -11.04 1.64
CA SER A 38 13.33 -11.88 0.45
C SER A 38 11.95 -11.65 -0.19
N GLY A 39 11.43 -10.42 -0.08
CA GLY A 39 10.14 -10.02 -0.65
C GLY A 39 8.92 -10.45 0.17
N GLY A 40 9.08 -11.07 1.33
CA GLY A 40 7.97 -11.62 2.11
C GLY A 40 7.06 -10.57 2.78
N LEU A 41 7.58 -9.37 3.04
CA LEU A 41 6.83 -8.32 3.73
C LEU A 41 5.65 -7.82 2.90
N LEU A 42 5.90 -7.50 1.62
CA LEU A 42 4.93 -6.86 0.72
C LEU A 42 4.27 -7.83 -0.25
N ARG A 43 4.54 -9.14 -0.14
CA ARG A 43 3.93 -10.16 -1.01
C ARG A 43 2.42 -10.19 -0.80
N GLY A 44 1.66 -9.86 -1.85
CA GLY A 44 0.19 -9.79 -1.79
C GLY A 44 -0.36 -8.40 -1.44
N PHE A 45 0.50 -7.41 -1.18
CA PHE A 45 0.03 -6.08 -0.74
C PHE A 45 -0.66 -5.31 -1.86
N THR A 46 -0.15 -5.37 -3.10
CA THR A 46 -0.79 -4.73 -4.25
C THR A 46 -2.16 -5.35 -4.52
N GLU A 47 -2.25 -6.67 -4.50
CA GLU A 47 -3.48 -7.42 -4.71
C GLU A 47 -4.53 -7.09 -3.65
N TRP A 48 -4.10 -6.98 -2.39
CA TRP A 48 -4.97 -6.57 -1.29
C TRP A 48 -5.50 -5.13 -1.48
N LEU A 49 -4.67 -4.19 -1.94
CA LEU A 49 -5.11 -2.82 -2.26
C LEU A 49 -6.12 -2.79 -3.42
N VAL A 50 -5.91 -3.60 -4.46
CA VAL A 50 -6.86 -3.73 -5.58
C VAL A 50 -8.20 -4.26 -5.11
N VAL A 51 -8.21 -5.32 -4.29
CA VAL A 51 -9.43 -5.88 -3.69
C VAL A 51 -10.15 -4.85 -2.84
N ARG A 52 -9.41 -4.10 -2.01
CA ARG A 52 -9.95 -3.02 -1.17
C ARG A 52 -10.58 -1.90 -2.00
N LYS A 53 -9.95 -1.51 -3.12
CA LYS A 53 -10.49 -0.51 -4.05
C LYS A 53 -11.72 -1.03 -4.80
N GLY A 54 -11.84 -2.34 -4.97
CA GLY A 54 -12.97 -2.99 -5.64
C GLY A 54 -12.94 -2.86 -7.17
N GLU A 55 -11.81 -2.42 -7.73
CA GLU A 55 -11.63 -2.17 -9.16
C GLU A 55 -10.24 -2.65 -9.59
N CYS A 56 -10.17 -3.32 -10.74
CA CYS A 56 -8.91 -3.74 -11.35
C CYS A 56 -7.98 -2.53 -11.58
N SER A 57 -6.71 -2.69 -11.25
CA SER A 57 -5.69 -1.67 -11.49
C SER A 57 -4.39 -2.29 -11.98
N SER A 58 -3.73 -1.61 -12.91
CA SER A 58 -2.36 -1.93 -13.34
C SER A 58 -1.29 -1.20 -12.51
N LEU A 59 -1.71 -0.39 -11.52
CA LEU A 59 -0.81 0.38 -10.69
C LEU A 59 -0.17 -0.49 -9.59
N GLY A 60 1.11 -0.26 -9.34
CA GLY A 60 1.78 -0.82 -8.17
C GLY A 60 1.29 -0.16 -6.87
N TRP A 61 1.51 -0.84 -5.74
CA TRP A 61 1.07 -0.39 -4.42
C TRP A 61 1.45 1.06 -4.09
N GLN A 62 2.61 1.55 -4.55
CA GLN A 62 3.06 2.91 -4.28
C GLN A 62 2.10 3.95 -4.85
N ALA A 63 1.59 3.69 -6.06
CA ALA A 63 0.66 4.58 -6.74
C ALA A 63 -0.76 4.40 -6.23
N LEU A 64 -1.18 3.17 -5.88
CA LEU A 64 -2.48 2.90 -5.27
C LEU A 64 -2.65 3.61 -3.92
N VAL A 65 -1.64 3.54 -3.06
CA VAL A 65 -1.67 4.24 -1.76
C VAL A 65 -1.70 5.76 -1.94
N LEU A 66 -0.96 6.31 -2.91
CA LEU A 66 -1.04 7.74 -3.23
C LEU A 66 -2.39 8.15 -3.81
N ASP A 67 -3.03 7.26 -4.56
CA ASP A 67 -4.37 7.51 -5.08
C ASP A 67 -5.40 7.59 -3.95
N GLU A 68 -5.36 6.65 -3.00
CA GLU A 68 -6.22 6.64 -1.81
C GLU A 68 -5.92 7.82 -0.86
N ALA A 69 -4.65 8.17 -0.65
CA ALA A 69 -4.26 9.26 0.24
C ALA A 69 -4.66 10.64 -0.29
N LEU A 70 -4.63 10.83 -1.61
CA LEU A 70 -4.71 12.14 -2.24
C LEU A 70 -5.69 12.12 -3.43
N PRO A 71 -6.98 11.80 -3.20
CA PRO A 71 -7.95 11.60 -4.27
C PRO A 71 -8.26 12.89 -5.07
N HIS A 72 -8.01 14.06 -4.48
CA HIS A 72 -8.27 15.36 -5.10
C HIS A 72 -7.09 15.93 -5.90
N ILE A 73 -5.93 15.27 -5.88
CA ILE A 73 -4.77 15.71 -6.65
C ILE A 73 -4.74 14.94 -7.96
N GLU A 74 -4.72 15.68 -9.07
CA GLU A 74 -4.64 15.09 -10.41
C GLU A 74 -3.28 14.44 -10.68
N GLY A 75 -3.30 13.44 -11.57
CA GLY A 75 -2.11 12.70 -11.99
C GLY A 75 -1.83 11.46 -11.13
N TRP A 76 -0.78 10.74 -11.50
CA TRP A 76 -0.46 9.42 -10.93
C TRP A 76 1.00 9.33 -10.48
N GLY A 77 1.26 8.52 -9.45
CA GLY A 77 2.61 8.20 -8.97
C GLY A 77 3.48 9.45 -8.75
N ARG A 78 4.65 9.48 -9.38
CA ARG A 78 5.63 10.57 -9.21
C ARG A 78 5.13 11.93 -9.74
N HIS A 79 4.18 11.96 -10.67
CA HIS A 79 3.58 13.21 -11.13
C HIS A 79 2.66 13.81 -10.06
N LYS A 80 1.91 12.97 -9.34
CA LYS A 80 1.06 13.41 -8.22
C LYS A 80 1.91 14.06 -7.11
N LEU A 81 3.07 13.47 -6.80
CA LEU A 81 4.01 14.00 -5.82
C LEU A 81 4.63 15.37 -6.17
N ARG A 82 4.65 15.76 -7.45
CA ARG A 82 5.15 17.10 -7.83
C ARG A 82 4.18 18.22 -7.44
N SER A 83 2.92 17.86 -7.24
CA SER A 83 1.84 18.78 -6.90
C SER A 83 1.47 18.73 -5.41
N THR A 84 2.17 17.91 -4.61
CA THR A 84 1.93 17.78 -3.18
C THR A 84 2.80 18.72 -2.36
N ASN A 85 2.25 19.20 -1.24
CA ASN A 85 3.02 19.86 -0.19
C ASN A 85 3.46 18.85 0.89
N SER A 86 4.34 19.29 1.80
CA SER A 86 4.89 18.43 2.85
C SER A 86 3.85 17.88 3.84
N GLN A 87 2.71 18.54 3.99
CA GLN A 87 1.63 18.04 4.86
C GLN A 87 0.91 16.85 4.19
N GLN A 88 0.60 16.99 2.90
CA GLN A 88 0.00 15.92 2.09
C GLN A 88 0.91 14.68 1.99
N GLU A 89 2.23 14.89 1.87
CA GLU A 89 3.18 13.78 1.89
C GLU A 89 3.19 13.05 3.24
N LYS A 90 3.12 13.77 4.36
CA LYS A 90 3.02 13.15 5.69
C LYS A 90 1.73 12.36 5.86
N GLU A 91 0.62 12.87 5.38
CA GLU A 91 -0.67 12.16 5.38
C GLU A 91 -0.58 10.88 4.55
N ALA A 92 0.05 10.92 3.38
CA ALA A 92 0.29 9.74 2.55
C ALA A 92 1.20 8.70 3.24
N VAL A 93 2.23 9.14 3.97
CA VAL A 93 3.09 8.24 4.77
C VAL A 93 2.29 7.60 5.90
N GLN A 94 1.46 8.36 6.61
CA GLN A 94 0.61 7.82 7.68
C GLN A 94 -0.39 6.79 7.15
N LEU A 95 -1.02 7.07 6.00
CA LEU A 95 -1.92 6.13 5.36
C LEU A 95 -1.17 4.88 4.91
N LEU A 96 0.00 5.02 4.28
CA LEU A 96 0.84 3.89 3.86
C LEU A 96 1.13 2.91 5.02
N LEU A 97 1.58 3.44 6.15
CA LEU A 97 1.90 2.63 7.33
C LEU A 97 0.66 1.99 7.95
N SER A 98 -0.48 2.67 7.91
CA SER A 98 -1.77 2.16 8.38
C SER A 98 -2.29 1.01 7.50
N LEU A 99 -2.29 1.21 6.18
CA LEU A 99 -2.67 0.19 5.19
C LEU A 99 -1.77 -1.04 5.27
N LEU A 100 -0.46 -0.84 5.44
CA LEU A 100 0.47 -1.95 5.61
C LEU A 100 0.19 -2.73 6.90
N HIS A 101 -0.09 -2.04 8.01
CA HIS A 101 -0.46 -2.69 9.27
C HIS A 101 -1.79 -3.48 9.17
N GLU A 102 -2.80 -2.93 8.49
CA GLU A 102 -4.05 -3.62 8.19
C GLU A 102 -3.80 -4.87 7.33
N PHE A 103 -3.03 -4.73 6.25
CA PHE A 103 -2.67 -5.83 5.36
C PHE A 103 -1.97 -6.96 6.10
N LEU A 104 -1.01 -6.65 6.99
CA LEU A 104 -0.31 -7.68 7.77
C LEU A 104 -1.26 -8.49 8.64
N THR A 105 -2.36 -7.90 9.11
CA THR A 105 -3.42 -8.64 9.84
C THR A 105 -4.13 -9.63 8.93
N VAL A 106 -4.40 -9.26 7.67
CA VAL A 106 -5.00 -10.16 6.68
C VAL A 106 -4.01 -11.24 6.25
N ARG A 107 -2.74 -10.89 6.04
CA ARG A 107 -1.68 -11.80 5.60
C ARG A 107 -1.39 -12.89 6.64
N ASP A 108 -1.41 -12.52 7.91
CA ASP A 108 -1.09 -13.44 9.01
C ASP A 108 -2.28 -14.37 9.36
N ASP A 109 -3.49 -14.11 8.85
CA ASP A 109 -4.64 -15.02 8.88
C ASP A 109 -4.77 -15.79 7.54
N VAL A 110 -4.47 -17.09 7.57
CA VAL A 110 -4.50 -17.96 6.39
C VAL A 110 -5.85 -17.93 5.65
N MET A 111 -6.97 -17.89 6.37
CA MET A 111 -8.30 -17.89 5.77
C MET A 111 -8.65 -16.52 5.21
N ALA A 112 -8.22 -15.43 5.87
CA ALA A 112 -8.37 -14.08 5.33
C ALA A 112 -7.53 -13.89 4.06
N LEU A 113 -6.28 -14.36 4.05
CA LEU A 113 -5.40 -14.29 2.90
C LEU A 113 -5.95 -15.09 1.71
N ALA A 114 -6.46 -16.30 1.94
CA ALA A 114 -7.08 -17.11 0.89
C ALA A 114 -8.30 -16.41 0.26
N ARG A 115 -9.17 -15.80 1.09
CA ARG A 115 -10.32 -15.03 0.61
C ARG A 115 -9.90 -13.80 -0.19
N MET A 116 -8.85 -13.09 0.23
CA MET A 116 -8.30 -11.94 -0.49
C MET A 116 -7.90 -12.35 -1.91
N TYR A 117 -7.12 -13.42 -2.07
CA TYR A 117 -6.71 -13.88 -3.41
C TYR A 117 -7.88 -14.39 -4.25
N ALA A 118 -8.88 -15.04 -3.65
CA ALA A 118 -10.09 -15.44 -4.36
C ALA A 118 -10.87 -14.24 -4.91
N GLN A 119 -11.01 -13.17 -4.11
CA GLN A 119 -11.64 -11.91 -4.53
C GLN A 119 -10.84 -11.22 -5.63
N TYR A 120 -9.51 -11.16 -5.50
CA TYR A 120 -8.62 -10.60 -6.51
C TYR A 120 -8.78 -11.34 -7.85
N ASN A 121 -8.78 -12.68 -7.83
CA ASN A 121 -9.00 -13.47 -9.04
C ASN A 121 -10.39 -13.25 -9.66
N SER A 122 -11.41 -13.10 -8.82
CA SER A 122 -12.77 -12.79 -9.29
C SER A 122 -12.84 -11.45 -10.02
N LEU A 123 -12.20 -10.40 -9.49
CA LEU A 123 -12.15 -9.08 -10.13
C LEU A 123 -11.53 -9.14 -11.53
N HIS A 124 -10.45 -9.92 -11.69
CA HIS A 124 -9.77 -10.10 -12.98
C HIS A 124 -10.48 -11.06 -13.95
N SER A 125 -11.43 -11.86 -13.47
CA SER A 125 -12.18 -12.82 -14.29
C SER A 125 -13.51 -12.26 -14.82
N GLN A 126 -13.94 -11.08 -14.37
CA GLN A 126 -15.16 -10.45 -14.86
C GLN A 126 -14.97 -9.91 -16.29
N PRO A 127 -15.90 -10.18 -17.23
CA PRO A 127 -15.87 -9.58 -18.55
C PRO A 127 -16.04 -8.05 -18.43
N PRO A 128 -15.43 -7.26 -19.35
CA PRO A 128 -15.58 -5.81 -19.33
C PRO A 128 -17.06 -5.41 -19.44
N PRO A 129 -17.48 -4.31 -18.80
CA PRO A 129 -18.89 -3.92 -18.67
C PRO A 129 -19.60 -3.61 -20.00
N GLU A 130 -18.89 -3.55 -21.13
CA GLU A 130 -19.46 -3.33 -22.48
C GLU A 130 -19.91 -4.62 -23.21
N ALA A 131 -19.84 -5.79 -22.57
CA ALA A 131 -20.16 -7.07 -23.20
C ALA A 131 -21.51 -7.71 -22.78
N ALA A 132 -22.47 -6.94 -22.27
CA ALA A 132 -23.80 -7.41 -21.84
C ALA A 132 -24.96 -6.62 -22.49
#